data_AF-A0A8J1KT37-F1
#
_entry.id   AF-A0A8J1KT37-F1
#
_cell.length_a   1.000
_cell.length_b   1.000
_cell.length_c   1.000
_cell.angle_alpha   90.00
_cell.angle_beta   90.00
_cell.angle_gamma   90.00
#
_symmetry.space_group_name_H-M   'P 1'
#
loop_
_entity.id
_entity.type
_entity.pdbx_description
1 polymer ?
#
loop_
_entity_poly.entity_id
_entity_poly.type
_entity_poly.pdbx_seq_one_letter_code
_entity_poly.pdbx_strand_id
1 'polypeptide(L)'
;MVGQYAVDLASFEQLALPVLTDVVNKKHKTICIIDEIGKMELFSQSFIHAVQKTLDCDTAFIFGTIPVAKGKPLLLVEEIKNRADVRIFNITRENRDAIMQEIVTAIQDCCK
;
A
#
# COMPACT_ATOMS: atom_id res chain seq x y z
N MET A 1 8.74 -4.26 -18.52
CA MET A 1 8.50 -5.68 -18.79
C MET A 1 8.66 -6.48 -17.51
N VAL A 2 7.69 -7.32 -17.19
CA VAL A 2 7.69 -8.24 -16.05
C VAL A 2 7.54 -9.65 -16.60
N GLY A 3 8.68 -10.32 -16.83
CA GLY A 3 8.68 -11.59 -17.56
C GLY A 3 8.18 -11.42 -18.99
N GLN A 4 7.11 -12.14 -19.34
CA GLN A 4 6.46 -12.07 -20.66
C GLN A 4 5.40 -10.96 -20.76
N TYR A 5 5.11 -10.26 -19.65
CA TYR A 5 4.04 -9.27 -19.59
C TYR A 5 4.61 -7.84 -19.62
N ALA A 6 3.85 -6.91 -20.21
CA ALA A 6 4.09 -5.48 -20.13
C ALA A 6 3.08 -4.84 -19.16
N VAL A 7 3.49 -3.77 -18.50
CA VAL A 7 2.60 -2.98 -17.63
C VAL A 7 2.14 -1.78 -18.45
N ASP A 8 0.82 -1.60 -18.57
CA ASP A 8 0.24 -0.38 -19.12
C ASP A 8 0.11 0.67 -18.01
N LEU A 9 1.13 1.53 -17.92
CA LEU A 9 1.20 2.57 -16.90
C LEU A 9 0.14 3.64 -17.09
N ALA A 10 -0.22 3.96 -18.34
CA ALA A 10 -1.17 5.04 -18.60
C ALA A 10 -2.56 4.68 -18.06
N SER A 11 -3.04 3.47 -18.37
CA SER A 11 -4.31 2.97 -17.86
C SER A 11 -4.31 2.82 -16.35
N PHE A 12 -3.20 2.35 -15.76
CA PHE A 12 -3.04 2.24 -14.31
C PHE A 12 -3.09 3.60 -13.61
N GLU A 13 -2.30 4.57 -14.08
CA GLU A 13 -2.19 5.90 -13.49
C GLU A 13 -3.51 6.67 -13.56
N GLN A 14 -4.24 6.55 -14.68
CA GLN A 14 -5.57 7.16 -14.84
C GLN A 14 -6.58 6.68 -13.80
N LEU A 15 -6.43 5.45 -13.29
CA LEU A 15 -7.31 4.89 -12.27
C LEU A 15 -6.79 5.15 -10.85
N ALA A 16 -5.51 4.88 -10.59
CA ALA A 16 -4.95 4.87 -9.24
C ALA A 16 -4.68 6.27 -8.69
N LEU A 17 -4.13 7.19 -9.50
CA LEU A 17 -3.71 8.51 -9.03
C LEU A 17 -4.86 9.39 -8.54
N PRO A 18 -6.03 9.44 -9.21
CA PRO A 18 -7.16 10.22 -8.70
C PRO A 18 -7.64 9.74 -7.34
N VAL A 19 -7.65 8.42 -7.10
CA VAL A 19 -8.08 7.84 -5.83
C VAL A 19 -7.13 8.25 -4.69
N LEU A 20 -5.83 8.11 -4.89
CA LEU A 20 -4.82 8.51 -3.89
C LEU A 20 -4.88 10.02 -3.62
N THR A 21 -5.07 10.82 -4.67
CA THR A 21 -5.18 12.28 -4.54
C THR A 21 -6.44 12.68 -3.77
N ASP A 22 -7.58 12.05 -4.04
CA ASP A 22 -8.84 12.31 -3.32
C ASP A 22 -8.70 11.99 -1.83
N VAL A 23 -8.06 10.86 -1.49
CA VAL A 23 -7.81 10.46 -0.09
C VAL A 23 -7.02 11.53 0.66
N VAL A 24 -5.93 12.04 0.10
CA VAL A 24 -5.07 13.06 0.74
C VAL A 24 -5.80 14.40 0.92
N ASN A 25 -6.76 14.71 0.05
CA ASN A 25 -7.53 15.96 0.12
C ASN A 25 -8.72 15.88 1.10
N LYS A 26 -9.04 14.70 1.66
CA LYS A 26 -10.14 14.56 2.61
C LYS A 26 -9.78 15.13 3.98
N LYS A 27 -10.72 15.89 4.53
CA LYS A 27 -10.63 16.48 5.87
C LYS A 27 -10.92 15.49 7.00
N HIS A 28 -11.52 14.34 6.70
CA HIS A 28 -11.82 13.30 7.67
C HIS A 28 -10.88 12.11 7.50
N LYS A 29 -10.63 11.40 8.61
CA LYS A 29 -9.85 10.16 8.61
C LYS A 29 -10.41 9.20 7.55
N THR A 30 -9.55 8.79 6.60
CA THR A 30 -9.94 7.96 5.46
C THR A 30 -8.98 6.77 5.36
N ILE A 31 -9.53 5.57 5.18
CA ILE A 31 -8.73 4.38 4.88
C ILE A 31 -8.64 4.22 3.35
N CYS A 32 -7.43 4.16 2.83
CA CYS A 32 -7.12 3.78 1.47
C CYS A 32 -6.71 2.31 1.42
N ILE A 33 -7.40 1.53 0.59
CA ILE A 33 -7.09 0.12 0.40
C ILE A 33 -6.27 -0.03 -0.87
N ILE A 34 -5.08 -0.62 -0.73
CA ILE A 34 -4.18 -0.90 -1.86
C ILE A 34 -3.85 -2.40 -1.83
N ASP A 35 -4.54 -3.17 -2.64
CA ASP A 35 -4.16 -4.57 -2.84
C ASP A 35 -2.98 -4.62 -3.82
N GLU A 36 -1.84 -4.97 -3.27
CA GLU A 36 -0.50 -5.04 -3.86
C GLU A 36 0.18 -3.69 -4.15
N ILE A 37 1.19 -3.37 -3.32
CA ILE A 37 2.24 -2.39 -3.63
C ILE A 37 3.47 -3.17 -4.04
N GLY A 38 3.50 -3.58 -5.32
CA GLY A 38 4.41 -4.57 -5.83
C GLY A 38 5.28 -4.08 -6.98
N LYS A 39 5.97 -5.03 -7.61
CA LYS A 39 6.93 -4.72 -8.68
C LYS A 39 6.27 -4.03 -9.88
N MET A 40 5.01 -4.33 -10.17
CA MET A 40 4.33 -3.83 -11.37
C MET A 40 3.92 -2.36 -11.20
N GLU A 41 3.42 -2.00 -10.03
CA GLU A 41 2.95 -0.66 -9.70
C GLU A 41 4.12 0.32 -9.57
N LEU A 42 5.27 -0.16 -9.08
CA LEU A 42 6.50 0.63 -8.90
C LEU A 42 7.19 1.03 -10.21
N PHE A 43 6.69 0.59 -11.37
CA PHE A 43 7.11 1.19 -12.64
C PHE A 43 6.54 2.61 -12.82
N SER A 44 5.46 2.97 -12.12
CA SER A 44 4.91 4.33 -12.11
C SER A 44 5.56 5.17 -11.01
N GLN A 45 6.36 6.17 -11.41
CA GLN A 45 6.92 7.15 -10.47
C GLN A 45 5.83 8.03 -9.84
N SER A 46 4.78 8.34 -10.62
CA SER A 46 3.62 9.08 -10.15
C SER A 46 2.91 8.35 -9.01
N PHE A 47 2.77 7.02 -9.13
CA PHE A 47 2.17 6.19 -8.09
C PHE A 47 3.04 6.12 -6.84
N ILE A 48 4.35 5.94 -6.99
CA ILE A 48 5.29 5.96 -5.85
C ILE A 48 5.14 7.25 -5.04
N HIS A 49 5.15 8.40 -5.72
CA HIS A 49 5.01 9.70 -5.08
C HIS A 49 3.63 9.89 -4.42
N ALA A 50 2.58 9.40 -5.07
CA ALA A 50 1.22 9.44 -4.52
C ALA A 50 1.09 8.58 -3.25
N VAL A 51 1.67 7.38 -3.23
CA VAL A 51 1.69 6.52 -2.04
C VAL A 51 2.47 7.17 -0.90
N GLN A 52 3.65 7.74 -1.18
CA GLN A 52 4.44 8.46 -0.17
C GLN A 52 3.66 9.64 0.42
N LYS A 53 3.01 10.45 -0.42
CA LYS A 53 2.13 11.54 0.04
C LYS A 53 0.97 11.05 0.90
N THR A 54 0.38 9.92 0.57
CA THR A 54 -0.71 9.32 1.37
C THR A 54 -0.19 8.82 2.71
N LEU A 55 1.01 8.24 2.77
CA LEU A 55 1.64 7.81 4.02
C LEU A 55 2.03 8.99 4.93
N ASP A 56 2.38 10.13 4.34
CA ASP A 56 2.75 11.35 5.09
C ASP A 56 1.54 12.22 5.48
N CYS A 57 0.32 11.78 5.17
CA CYS A 57 -0.91 12.53 5.43
C CYS A 57 -1.58 12.05 6.73
N ASP A 58 -1.73 12.95 7.70
CA ASP A 58 -2.31 12.64 9.03
C ASP A 58 -3.77 12.16 8.99
N THR A 59 -4.50 12.46 7.91
CA THR A 59 -5.90 12.07 7.74
C THR A 59 -6.07 10.83 6.85
N ALA A 60 -4.99 10.26 6.34
CA ALA A 60 -5.04 9.09 5.46
C ALA A 60 -4.33 7.89 6.09
N PHE A 61 -4.97 6.73 6.01
CA PHE A 61 -4.40 5.46 6.47
C PHE A 61 -4.36 4.48 5.32
N ILE A 62 -3.19 3.88 5.06
CA ILE A 62 -3.08 2.84 4.04
C ILE A 62 -3.25 1.47 4.69
N PHE A 63 -4.21 0.70 4.18
CA PHE A 63 -4.32 -0.73 4.41
C PHE A 63 -4.01 -1.45 3.10
N GLY A 64 -2.95 -2.24 3.07
CA GLY A 64 -2.54 -2.88 1.83
C GLY A 64 -1.62 -4.06 1.98
N THR A 65 -1.35 -4.72 0.86
CA THR A 65 -0.48 -5.89 0.79
C THR A 65 0.85 -5.50 0.11
N ILE A 66 1.95 -6.02 0.64
CA ILE A 66 3.29 -5.84 0.07
C ILE A 66 3.90 -7.21 -0.20
N PRO A 67 4.69 -7.37 -1.27
CA PRO A 67 5.36 -8.63 -1.53
C PRO A 67 6.38 -8.95 -0.44
N VAL A 68 6.45 -10.22 -0.05
CA VAL A 68 7.56 -10.72 0.76
C VAL A 68 8.84 -10.54 -0.04
N ALA A 69 9.87 -9.95 0.57
CA ALA A 69 11.13 -9.66 -0.09
C ALA A 69 11.73 -10.94 -0.70
N LYS A 70 11.61 -11.08 -2.02
CA LYS A 70 12.17 -12.17 -2.81
C LYS A 70 12.89 -11.57 -4.01
N GLY A 71 14.22 -11.59 -3.98
CA GLY A 71 15.06 -11.02 -5.03
C GLY A 71 15.48 -9.57 -4.75
N LYS A 72 15.52 -8.72 -5.79
CA LYS A 72 15.97 -7.33 -5.64
C LYS A 72 15.02 -6.55 -4.73
N PRO A 73 15.54 -5.78 -3.76
CA PRO A 73 14.71 -4.96 -2.89
C PRO A 73 13.97 -3.91 -3.73
N LEU A 74 12.68 -3.75 -3.43
CA LEU A 74 11.85 -2.70 -3.97
C LEU A 74 11.94 -1.52 -3.01
N LEU A 75 12.51 -0.40 -3.44
CA LEU A 75 12.84 0.73 -2.56
C LEU A 75 11.63 1.20 -1.74
N LEU A 76 10.49 1.44 -2.38
CA LEU A 76 9.27 1.87 -1.68
C LEU A 76 8.78 0.82 -0.65
N VAL A 77 8.90 -0.46 -0.95
CA VAL A 77 8.47 -1.53 -0.02
C VAL A 77 9.37 -1.55 1.22
N GLU A 78 10.68 -1.36 1.04
CA GLU A 78 11.62 -1.28 2.15
C GLU A 78 11.44 0.02 2.96
N GLU A 79 11.12 1.14 2.30
CA GLU A 79 10.73 2.37 2.98
C GLU A 79 9.51 2.15 3.87
N ILE A 80 8.43 1.58 3.32
CA ILE A 80 7.19 1.29 4.06
C ILE A 80 7.45 0.36 5.24
N LYS A 81 8.29 -0.67 5.09
CA LYS A 81 8.60 -1.60 6.20
C LYS A 81 9.40 -0.97 7.34
N ASN A 82 10.25 0.01 7.03
CA ASN A 82 11.13 0.65 8.02
C ASN A 82 10.48 1.85 8.72
N ARG A 83 9.27 2.22 8.32
CA ARG A 83 8.49 3.28 8.93
C ARG A 83 8.00 2.89 10.33
N ALA A 84 8.19 3.79 11.29
CA ALA A 84 7.81 3.56 12.69
C ALA A 84 6.28 3.57 12.91
N ASP A 85 5.54 4.19 12.00
CA ASP A 85 4.08 4.30 11.97
C ASP A 85 3.40 3.17 11.18
N VAL A 86 4.16 2.17 10.71
CA VAL A 86 3.63 1.04 9.94
C VAL A 86 3.59 -0.24 10.77
N ARG A 87 2.46 -0.94 10.73
CA ARG A 87 2.29 -2.27 11.33
C ARG A 87 2.30 -3.34 10.24
N ILE A 88 3.30 -4.22 10.27
CA ILE A 88 3.45 -5.32 9.33
C ILE A 88 2.85 -6.61 9.90
N PHE A 89 1.95 -7.23 9.15
CA PHE A 89 1.41 -8.55 9.44
C PHE A 89 1.99 -9.56 8.46
N ASN A 90 2.74 -10.54 8.97
CA ASN A 90 3.26 -11.62 8.13
C ASN A 90 2.24 -12.75 8.05
N ILE A 91 1.63 -12.93 6.88
CA ILE A 91 0.59 -13.94 6.65
C ILE A 91 1.24 -15.24 6.14
N THR A 92 0.99 -16.33 6.86
CA THR A 92 1.36 -17.70 6.49
C THR A 92 0.10 -18.52 6.21
N ARG A 93 0.25 -19.75 5.70
CA ARG A 93 -0.90 -20.62 5.45
C ARG A 93 -1.62 -21.00 6.74
N GLU A 94 -0.87 -21.08 7.83
CA GLU A 94 -1.32 -21.55 9.13
C GLU A 94 -2.07 -20.45 9.91
N ASN A 95 -1.70 -19.17 9.72
CA ASN A 95 -2.29 -18.05 10.45
C ASN A 95 -3.37 -17.27 9.67
N ARG A 96 -3.57 -17.57 8.38
CA ARG A 96 -4.44 -16.82 7.46
C ARG A 96 -5.85 -16.57 8.02
N ASP A 97 -6.47 -17.58 8.61
CA ASP A 97 -7.85 -17.48 9.08
C ASP A 97 -7.94 -16.83 10.48
N ALA A 98 -6.90 -16.99 11.30
CA ALA A 98 -6.85 -16.45 12.65
C ALA A 98 -6.49 -14.95 12.67
N ILE A 99 -5.62 -14.50 11.77
CA ILE A 99 -5.07 -13.13 11.77
C ILE A 99 -6.09 -12.06 11.38
N MET A 100 -7.22 -12.45 10.78
CA MET A 100 -8.28 -11.54 10.34
C MET A 100 -8.76 -10.63 11.48
N GLN A 101 -8.98 -11.21 12.67
CA GLN A 101 -9.44 -10.42 13.83
C GLN A 101 -8.40 -9.41 14.29
N GLU A 102 -7.11 -9.78 14.25
CA GLU A 102 -6.01 -8.89 14.64
C GLU A 102 -5.88 -7.70 13.69
N ILE A 103 -6.02 -7.94 12.38
CA ILE A 103 -5.97 -6.89 11.35
C ILE A 103 -7.13 -5.92 11.52
N VAL A 104 -8.36 -6.44 11.67
CA VAL A 104 -9.55 -5.58 11.87
C VAL A 104 -9.40 -4.73 13.14
N THR A 105 -8.91 -5.32 14.23
CA THR A 105 -8.67 -4.59 15.47
C THR A 105 -7.65 -3.47 15.27
N ALA A 106 -6.54 -3.74 14.58
CA ALA A 106 -5.52 -2.74 14.29
C ALA A 106 -6.07 -1.58 13.43
N ILE A 107 -6.89 -1.88 12.41
CA ILE A 107 -7.53 -0.85 11.58
C ILE A 107 -8.45 0.03 12.42
N GLN A 108 -9.25 -0.58 13.32
CA GLN A 108 -10.14 0.16 14.21
C GLN A 108 -9.38 1.08 15.17
N ASP A 109 -8.24 0.63 15.69
CA ASP A 109 -7.41 1.43 16.60
C ASP A 109 -6.73 2.61 15.90
N CYS A 110 -6.34 2.46 14.63
CA CYS A 110 -5.83 3.58 13.82
C CYS A 110 -6.91 4.63 13.51
N CYS A 111 -8.17 4.21 13.41
CA CYS A 111 -9.28 5.10 13.04
C CYS A 111 -9.93 5.84 14.23
N LYS A 112 -9.70 5.39 15.47
CA LYS A 112 -10.10 6.12 16.68
C LYS A 112 -9.32 7.43 16.78
#